data_AF-A0AAW5F8Q4-F1
#
_entry.id   AF-A0AAW5F8Q4-F1
#
_cell.length_a   1.000
_cell.length_b   1.000
_cell.length_c   1.000
_cell.angle_alpha   90.00
_cell.angle_beta   90.00
_cell.angle_gamma   90.00
#
_symmetry.space_group_name_H-M   'P 1'
#
loop_
_entity.id
_entity.type
_entity.pdbx_description
1 polymer ?
#
loop_
_entity_poly.entity_id
_entity_poly.type
_entity_poly.pdbx_seq_one_letter_code
_entity_poly.pdbx_strand_id
1 'polypeptide(L)'
;MAKRLKYFNEVQIMRNNMELVKDTNGSVSVTPEEVTVQDRGTFVITYTVGDDPIHIGGHIDSQAYSQILSTLEGTFNLNPILLLPPVVVLVLIFMRKPTIPVFGIGILLAAVLAVAVQGKGIKEVLSAMTSGLGISTDMALVDSMINRGGLLSMMPSVALIIGAAVFSSALKATGVFQMFLDAIQKYATGRKSLLGFSYLLHLILASFTGVYLVTFSIVGPILGPMFDKYDLDRKNLSRMLEDTGTAFSPIVPWSNISIFILGTLGVSSFQYVLYAPITYLGVVFAAIYIITGFGIFNRKGEMLIKEKK
;
A
#
# COMPACT_ATOMS: atom_id res chain seq x y z
N MET A 1 -20.12 16.97 -12.12
CA MET A 1 -19.39 18.20 -12.53
C MET A 1 -19.33 19.27 -11.42
N ALA A 2 -20.34 19.39 -10.54
CA ALA A 2 -20.36 20.37 -9.44
C ALA A 2 -19.38 20.12 -8.26
N LYS A 3 -18.90 18.87 -8.03
CA LYS A 3 -17.92 18.58 -6.95
C LYS A 3 -16.46 18.92 -7.30
N ARG A 4 -16.10 19.11 -8.58
CA ARG A 4 -14.75 19.56 -9.00
C ARG A 4 -14.55 21.07 -8.88
N LEU A 5 -15.63 21.86 -8.85
CA LEU A 5 -15.58 23.31 -8.68
C LEU A 5 -15.33 23.74 -7.22
N LYS A 6 -15.69 22.92 -6.23
CA LYS A 6 -15.46 23.24 -4.81
C LYS A 6 -13.97 23.17 -4.43
N TYR A 7 -13.25 22.18 -4.97
CA TYR A 7 -11.79 22.06 -4.77
C TYR A 7 -10.99 23.13 -5.53
N PHE A 8 -11.48 23.61 -6.68
CA PHE A 8 -10.82 24.71 -7.39
C PHE A 8 -11.04 26.05 -6.66
N ASN A 9 -12.22 26.28 -6.08
CA ASN A 9 -12.49 27.49 -5.28
C ASN A 9 -11.73 27.51 -3.94
N GLU A 10 -11.55 26.38 -3.24
CA GLU A 10 -10.77 26.36 -1.99
C GLU A 10 -9.27 26.60 -2.23
N VAL A 11 -8.73 26.12 -3.35
CA VAL A 11 -7.34 26.41 -3.77
C VAL A 11 -7.20 27.85 -4.27
N GLN A 12 -8.25 28.45 -4.84
CA GLN A 12 -8.26 29.87 -5.22
C GLN A 12 -8.39 30.82 -4.01
N ILE A 13 -9.07 30.41 -2.94
CA ILE A 13 -9.12 31.18 -1.67
C ILE A 13 -7.74 31.21 -1.00
N MET A 14 -6.98 30.10 -1.04
CA MET A 14 -5.59 30.10 -0.56
C MET A 14 -4.64 30.91 -1.45
N ARG A 15 -4.93 31.03 -2.75
CA ARG A 15 -4.11 31.80 -3.69
C ARG A 15 -4.42 33.31 -3.66
N ASN A 16 -5.67 33.69 -3.39
CA ASN A 16 -6.10 35.10 -3.33
C ASN A 16 -5.62 35.84 -2.07
N ASN A 17 -5.24 35.14 -0.99
CA ASN A 17 -4.60 35.76 0.18
C ASN A 17 -3.09 35.97 0.03
N MET A 18 -2.48 35.58 -1.11
CA MET A 18 -1.08 35.84 -1.42
C MET A 18 -0.87 36.85 -2.57
N GLU A 19 -1.92 37.43 -3.16
CA GLU A 19 -1.81 38.25 -4.38
C GLU A 19 -2.32 39.70 -4.27
N LEU A 20 -2.55 40.26 -3.06
CA LEU A 20 -2.85 41.70 -2.91
C LEU A 20 -1.90 42.42 -1.95
N VAL A 21 -0.63 42.50 -2.34
CA VAL A 21 0.18 43.71 -2.13
C VAL A 21 0.97 43.99 -3.41
N LYS A 22 0.30 44.57 -4.40
CA LYS A 22 0.82 45.41 -5.48
C LYS A 22 -0.37 46.29 -5.91
N ASP A 23 -0.35 47.60 -5.97
CA ASP A 23 0.69 48.62 -5.91
C ASP A 23 -0.07 49.96 -5.91
N THR A 24 0.29 50.91 -5.05
CA THR A 24 0.20 52.33 -5.40
C THR A 24 1.46 53.01 -4.86
N ASN A 25 2.47 53.04 -5.72
CA ASN A 25 3.63 53.93 -5.69
C ASN A 25 4.53 53.80 -4.47
N GLY A 26 5.42 52.82 -4.52
CA GLY A 26 6.62 52.78 -3.68
C GLY A 26 7.18 51.37 -3.63
N SER A 27 8.44 51.19 -4.00
CA SER A 27 9.14 49.91 -3.88
C SER A 27 9.14 49.44 -2.43
N VAL A 28 8.27 48.50 -2.07
CA VAL A 28 8.28 47.86 -0.75
C VAL A 28 9.35 46.77 -0.77
N SER A 29 10.47 47.03 -0.09
CA SER A 29 11.48 46.02 0.20
C SER A 29 10.96 45.06 1.27
N VAL A 30 10.74 43.81 0.92
CA VAL A 30 10.42 42.75 1.89
C VAL A 30 11.73 42.10 2.31
N THR A 31 12.21 42.39 3.52
CA THR A 31 13.34 41.70 4.14
C THR A 31 12.83 40.53 4.99
N PRO A 32 13.28 39.28 4.76
CA PRO A 32 12.89 38.16 5.60
C PRO A 32 13.69 38.19 6.91
N GLU A 33 13.05 38.61 7.99
CA GLU A 33 13.59 38.57 9.34
C GLU A 33 13.03 37.34 10.07
N GLU A 34 13.82 36.27 10.07
CA GLU A 34 13.75 35.07 10.92
C GLU A 34 12.44 34.25 10.97
N VAL A 35 12.56 32.96 10.62
CA VAL A 35 11.57 31.93 11.00
C VAL A 35 11.83 31.51 12.44
N THR A 36 11.02 32.00 13.37
CA THR A 36 11.14 31.64 14.79
C THR A 36 10.11 30.57 15.15
N VAL A 37 10.58 29.40 15.59
CA VAL A 37 9.72 28.34 16.15
C VAL A 37 9.49 28.65 17.62
N GLN A 38 8.31 29.16 17.97
CA GLN A 38 8.02 29.55 19.36
C GLN A 38 7.72 28.34 20.27
N ASP A 39 7.05 27.30 19.76
CA ASP A 39 6.85 26.03 20.45
C ASP A 39 6.47 24.92 19.45
N ARG A 40 6.58 23.64 19.87
CA ARG A 40 6.41 22.42 19.06
C ARG A 40 5.15 22.42 18.18
N GLY A 41 5.28 22.96 16.97
CA GLY A 41 4.24 22.95 15.92
C GLY A 41 3.70 24.33 15.53
N THR A 42 4.12 25.42 16.16
CA THR A 42 3.70 26.77 15.79
C THR A 42 4.78 27.44 14.95
N PHE A 43 4.48 27.68 13.67
CA PHE A 43 5.31 28.49 12.79
C PHE A 43 4.62 29.82 12.56
N VAL A 44 5.26 30.90 13.00
CA VAL A 44 4.84 32.26 12.69
C VAL A 44 5.83 32.79 11.66
N ILE A 45 5.33 33.17 10.49
CA ILE A 45 6.13 33.90 9.53
C ILE A 45 5.74 35.37 9.68
N THR A 46 6.65 36.14 10.25
CA THR A 46 6.49 37.59 10.42
C THR A 46 7.03 38.27 9.17
N TYR A 47 6.19 39.08 8.54
CA TYR A 47 6.62 39.99 7.48
C TYR A 47 6.36 41.42 7.94
N THR A 48 7.32 42.30 7.73
CA THR A 48 7.14 43.73 7.97
C THR A 48 6.84 44.41 6.64
N VAL A 49 5.70 45.10 6.55
CA VAL A 49 5.35 45.93 5.39
C VAL A 49 5.30 47.37 5.87
N GLY A 50 6.38 48.13 5.68
CA GLY A 50 6.54 49.45 6.30
C GLY A 50 7.04 49.34 7.74
N ASP A 51 6.41 50.04 8.69
CA ASP A 51 6.71 49.99 10.14
C ASP A 51 5.76 49.06 10.92
N ASP A 52 4.76 48.47 10.26
CA ASP A 52 3.76 47.61 10.88
C ASP A 52 4.08 46.11 10.67
N PRO A 53 4.23 45.31 11.74
CA PRO A 53 4.47 43.87 11.63
C PRO A 53 3.16 43.10 11.37
N ILE A 54 3.13 42.35 10.27
CA ILE A 54 2.04 41.43 9.92
C ILE A 54 2.43 40.01 10.32
N HIS A 55 1.60 39.39 11.16
CA HIS A 55 1.81 38.02 11.64
C HIS A 55 0.88 37.06 10.90
N ILE A 56 1.43 36.20 10.03
CA ILE A 56 0.67 35.10 9.42
C ILE A 56 1.12 33.80 10.11
N GLY A 57 0.30 33.35 11.06
CA GLY A 57 0.48 32.07 11.75
C GLY A 57 -0.49 31.02 11.21
N GLY A 58 0.04 29.89 10.76
CA GLY A 58 -0.74 28.69 10.56
C GLY A 58 -0.73 27.88 11.86
N HIS A 59 -1.87 27.70 12.50
CA HIS A 59 -2.00 26.83 13.66
C HIS A 59 -1.97 25.38 13.16
N ILE A 60 -0.86 24.65 13.37
CA ILE A 60 -0.95 23.19 13.36
C ILE A 60 -1.87 22.83 14.53
N ASP A 61 -2.83 21.96 14.27
CA ASP A 61 -3.90 21.49 15.16
C ASP A 61 -3.35 20.81 16.44
N SER A 62 -2.73 21.60 17.32
CA SER A 62 -2.11 21.16 18.57
C SER A 62 -3.18 20.73 19.58
N GLN A 63 -4.39 21.28 19.46
CA GLN A 63 -5.52 20.93 20.30
C GLN A 63 -6.01 19.51 19.99
N ALA A 64 -6.27 19.14 18.73
CA ALA A 64 -6.65 17.76 18.42
C ALA A 64 -5.54 16.76 18.76
N TYR A 65 -4.27 17.13 18.54
CA TYR A 65 -3.13 16.28 18.93
C TYR A 65 -3.09 16.02 20.45
N SER A 66 -3.19 17.08 21.25
CA SER A 66 -3.20 16.97 22.72
C SER A 66 -4.38 16.14 23.23
N GLN A 67 -5.56 16.28 22.61
CA GLN A 67 -6.76 15.52 22.94
C GLN A 67 -6.63 14.03 22.58
N ILE A 68 -6.03 13.70 21.43
CA ILE A 68 -5.75 12.32 21.04
C ILE A 68 -4.82 11.67 22.07
N LEU A 69 -3.72 12.35 22.43
CA LEU A 69 -2.77 11.84 23.42
C LEU A 69 -3.42 11.64 24.79
N SER A 70 -4.15 12.64 25.30
CA SER A 70 -4.81 12.52 26.61
C SER A 70 -5.84 11.39 26.64
N THR A 71 -6.58 11.20 25.54
CA THR A 71 -7.56 10.11 25.42
C THR A 71 -6.87 8.74 25.40
N LEU A 72 -5.75 8.62 24.69
CA LEU A 72 -4.96 7.38 24.65
C LEU A 72 -4.31 7.05 26.00
N GLU A 73 -3.72 8.03 26.67
CA GLU A 73 -3.14 7.89 28.01
C GLU A 73 -4.19 7.55 29.08
N GLY A 74 -5.41 8.06 28.94
CA GLY A 74 -6.54 7.71 29.80
C GLY A 74 -7.09 6.30 29.54
N THR A 75 -6.95 5.77 28.31
CA THR A 75 -7.52 4.48 27.90
C THR A 75 -6.52 3.32 28.04
N PHE A 76 -5.23 3.57 27.83
CA PHE A 76 -4.18 2.55 27.82
C PHE A 76 -2.97 2.97 28.66
N ASN A 77 -2.32 2.00 29.29
CA ASN A 77 -1.02 2.24 29.90
C ASN A 77 0.06 2.27 28.81
N LEU A 78 0.50 3.45 28.40
CA LEU A 78 1.53 3.61 27.37
C LEU A 78 2.92 3.32 27.95
N ASN A 79 3.40 2.09 27.75
CA ASN A 79 4.74 1.67 28.19
C ASN A 79 5.60 1.28 26.97
N PRO A 80 6.88 1.71 26.89
CA PRO A 80 7.78 1.30 25.81
C PRO A 80 7.89 -0.22 25.59
N ILE A 81 7.65 -1.03 26.63
CA ILE A 81 7.64 -2.51 26.50
C ILE A 81 6.57 -3.01 25.52
N LEU A 82 5.51 -2.24 25.27
CA LEU A 82 4.45 -2.59 24.31
C LEU A 82 4.93 -2.54 22.86
N LEU A 83 6.10 -1.99 22.59
CA LEU A 83 6.78 -2.08 21.30
C LEU A 83 7.54 -3.41 21.11
N LEU A 84 7.61 -4.26 22.14
CA LEU A 84 8.32 -5.53 22.06
C LEU A 84 7.75 -6.47 20.99
N PRO A 85 6.42 -6.67 20.83
CA PRO A 85 5.88 -7.52 19.77
C PRO A 85 6.29 -7.11 18.34
N PRO A 86 6.11 -5.84 17.89
CA PRO A 86 6.56 -5.46 16.55
C PRO A 86 8.07 -5.54 16.38
N VAL A 87 8.87 -5.21 17.41
CA VAL A 87 10.32 -5.33 17.36
C VAL A 87 10.76 -6.80 17.18
N VAL A 88 10.18 -7.73 17.94
CA VAL A 88 10.49 -9.17 17.81
C VAL A 88 10.10 -9.68 16.42
N VAL A 89 8.93 -9.29 15.91
CA VAL A 89 8.50 -9.65 14.55
C VAL A 89 9.50 -9.15 13.51
N LEU A 90 9.93 -7.89 13.59
CA LEU A 90 10.91 -7.32 12.66
C LEU A 90 12.26 -8.04 12.71
N VAL A 91 12.77 -8.33 13.92
CA VAL A 91 14.02 -9.07 14.10
C VAL A 91 13.93 -10.46 13.47
N LEU A 92 12.84 -11.19 13.70
CA LEU A 92 12.66 -12.53 13.13
C LEU A 92 12.52 -12.50 11.59
N ILE A 93 11.90 -11.45 11.03
CA ILE A 93 11.85 -11.22 9.58
C ILE A 93 13.25 -10.99 9.01
N PHE A 94 14.07 -10.14 9.64
CA PHE A 94 15.45 -9.91 9.20
C PHE A 94 16.32 -11.17 9.32
N MET A 95 16.04 -12.03 10.30
CA MET A 95 16.65 -13.35 10.44
C MET A 95 16.10 -14.39 9.45
N ARG A 96 15.23 -14.00 8.51
CA ARG A 96 14.63 -14.85 7.48
C ARG A 96 13.91 -16.08 8.05
N LYS A 97 13.27 -15.95 9.21
CA LYS A 97 12.48 -17.03 9.81
C LYS A 97 11.13 -17.18 9.07
N PRO A 98 10.51 -18.38 9.07
CA PRO A 98 9.25 -18.61 8.38
C PRO A 98 8.12 -17.70 8.91
N THR A 99 7.30 -17.15 8.02
CA THR A 99 6.31 -16.11 8.33
C THR A 99 5.27 -16.52 9.39
N ILE A 100 4.75 -17.76 9.31
CA ILE A 100 3.72 -18.26 10.23
C ILE A 100 4.18 -18.22 11.70
N PRO A 101 5.31 -18.85 12.08
CA PRO A 101 5.77 -18.78 13.47
C PRO A 101 6.18 -17.37 13.91
N VAL A 102 6.70 -16.54 13.00
CA VAL A 102 7.04 -15.13 13.33
C VAL A 102 5.81 -14.37 13.83
N PHE A 103 4.72 -14.38 13.06
CA PHE A 103 3.50 -13.69 13.47
C PHE A 103 2.84 -14.34 14.68
N GLY A 104 2.90 -15.68 14.81
CA GLY A 104 2.40 -16.40 15.98
C GLY A 104 3.08 -15.95 17.28
N ILE A 105 4.41 -15.85 17.28
CA ILE A 105 5.19 -15.34 18.43
C ILE A 105 4.79 -13.90 18.75
N GLY A 106 4.64 -13.04 17.73
CA GLY A 106 4.21 -11.66 17.92
C GLY A 106 2.83 -11.55 18.58
N ILE A 107 1.85 -12.35 18.13
CA ILE A 107 0.50 -12.39 18.70
C ILE A 107 0.54 -12.89 20.15
N LEU A 108 1.30 -13.95 20.44
CA LEU A 108 1.45 -14.47 21.80
C LEU A 108 2.07 -13.44 22.75
N LEU A 109 3.13 -12.75 22.31
CA LEU A 109 3.77 -11.69 23.09
C LEU A 109 2.80 -10.53 23.34
N ALA A 110 2.05 -10.11 22.33
CA ALA A 110 1.04 -9.07 22.49
C ALA A 110 -0.06 -9.48 23.48
N ALA A 111 -0.52 -10.74 23.43
CA ALA A 111 -1.50 -11.27 24.37
C ALA A 111 -0.96 -11.30 25.81
N VAL A 112 0.29 -11.72 26.01
CA VAL A 112 0.95 -11.71 27.33
C VAL A 112 1.06 -10.29 27.87
N LEU A 113 1.46 -9.33 27.05
CA LEU A 113 1.56 -7.92 27.47
C LEU A 113 0.19 -7.28 27.73
N ALA A 114 -0.86 -7.67 26.98
CA ALA A 114 -2.22 -7.20 27.26
C ALA A 114 -2.69 -7.67 28.64
N VAL A 115 -2.37 -8.89 29.05
CA VAL A 115 -2.71 -9.38 30.39
C VAL A 115 -1.81 -8.75 31.46
N ALA A 116 -0.49 -8.76 31.26
CA ALA A 116 0.48 -8.39 32.28
C ALA A 116 0.65 -6.87 32.47
N VAL A 117 0.57 -6.08 31.41
CA VAL A 117 0.83 -4.63 31.43
C VAL A 117 -0.46 -3.83 31.35
N GLN A 118 -1.43 -4.26 30.53
CA GLN A 118 -2.73 -3.57 30.41
C GLN A 118 -3.80 -4.08 31.39
N GLY A 119 -3.51 -5.14 32.15
CA GLY A 119 -4.44 -5.71 33.13
C GLY A 119 -5.71 -6.31 32.51
N LYS A 120 -5.69 -6.64 31.21
CA LYS A 120 -6.86 -7.16 30.48
C LYS A 120 -7.08 -8.64 30.80
N GLY A 121 -8.34 -9.03 30.92
CA GLY A 121 -8.68 -10.44 31.15
C GLY A 121 -8.39 -11.29 29.91
N ILE A 122 -8.02 -12.56 30.09
CA ILE A 122 -7.75 -13.49 28.97
C ILE A 122 -8.96 -13.57 28.01
N LYS A 123 -10.18 -13.57 28.55
CA LYS A 123 -11.40 -13.57 27.73
C LYS A 123 -11.53 -12.31 26.88
N GLU A 124 -11.19 -11.14 27.43
CA GLU A 124 -11.21 -9.86 26.72
C GLU A 124 -10.16 -9.86 25.60
N VAL A 125 -8.96 -10.36 25.87
CA VAL A 125 -7.90 -10.50 24.86
C VAL A 125 -8.34 -11.43 23.72
N LEU A 126 -8.91 -12.59 24.05
CA LEU A 126 -9.41 -13.52 23.04
C LEU A 126 -10.57 -12.92 22.24
N SER A 127 -11.47 -12.16 22.88
CA SER A 127 -12.53 -11.44 22.18
C SER A 127 -11.95 -10.36 21.28
N ALA A 128 -10.95 -9.60 21.73
CA ALA A 128 -10.30 -8.58 20.92
C ALA A 128 -9.62 -9.19 19.68
N MET A 129 -9.05 -10.39 19.80
CA MET A 129 -8.48 -11.12 18.67
C MET A 129 -9.54 -11.55 17.64
N THR A 130 -10.76 -11.91 18.08
CA THR A 130 -11.82 -12.37 17.17
C THR A 130 -12.66 -11.23 16.61
N SER A 131 -13.17 -10.35 17.46
CA SER A 131 -14.12 -9.27 17.11
C SER A 131 -13.51 -7.87 17.06
N GLY A 132 -12.26 -7.68 17.49
CA GLY A 132 -11.66 -6.36 17.70
C GLY A 132 -11.94 -5.82 19.11
N LEU A 133 -11.26 -4.73 19.48
CA LEU A 133 -11.28 -4.15 20.83
C LEU A 133 -12.66 -3.63 21.27
N GLY A 134 -13.40 -2.97 20.38
CA GLY A 134 -14.77 -2.51 20.63
C GLY A 134 -14.93 -1.48 21.77
N ILE A 135 -13.90 -0.70 22.07
CA ILE A 135 -13.90 0.30 23.14
C ILE A 135 -14.39 1.63 22.58
N SER A 136 -15.36 2.28 23.22
CA SER A 136 -15.74 3.65 22.88
C SER A 136 -15.07 4.65 23.82
N THR A 137 -14.46 5.68 23.24
CA THR A 137 -13.85 6.82 23.92
C THR A 137 -14.64 8.09 23.61
N ASP A 138 -14.30 9.21 24.26
CA ASP A 138 -14.94 10.51 24.01
C ASP A 138 -14.54 11.14 22.66
N MET A 139 -13.66 10.48 21.90
CA MET A 139 -13.20 10.94 20.59
C MET A 139 -13.43 9.89 19.51
N ALA A 140 -14.40 10.14 18.62
CA ALA A 140 -14.69 9.27 17.48
C ALA A 140 -13.47 9.00 16.58
N LEU A 141 -12.54 9.95 16.48
CA LEU A 141 -11.28 9.76 15.76
C LEU A 141 -10.42 8.67 16.42
N VAL A 142 -10.27 8.69 17.74
CA VAL A 142 -9.52 7.68 18.50
C VAL A 142 -10.19 6.32 18.39
N ASP A 143 -11.53 6.27 18.50
CA ASP A 143 -12.31 5.04 18.31
C ASP A 143 -12.04 4.42 16.94
N SER A 144 -11.96 5.25 15.89
CA SER A 144 -11.65 4.79 14.53
C SER A 144 -10.21 4.28 14.37
N MET A 145 -9.29 4.65 15.26
CA MET A 145 -7.90 4.20 15.25
C MET A 145 -7.73 2.88 16.01
N ILE A 146 -8.34 2.77 17.20
CA ILE A 146 -8.11 1.64 18.11
C ILE A 146 -9.04 0.45 17.85
N ASN A 147 -10.24 0.67 17.32
CA ASN A 147 -11.20 -0.40 17.03
C ASN A 147 -11.04 -1.02 15.64
N ARG A 148 -9.80 -1.07 15.15
CA ARG A 148 -9.49 -1.70 13.86
C ARG A 148 -9.14 -3.17 14.04
N GLY A 149 -9.64 -4.01 13.13
CA GLY A 149 -9.20 -5.39 13.00
C GLY A 149 -10.03 -6.41 13.77
N GLY A 150 -9.37 -7.47 14.25
CA GLY A 150 -10.02 -8.72 14.63
C GLY A 150 -10.15 -9.69 13.47
N LEU A 151 -10.19 -10.99 13.77
CA LEU A 151 -10.31 -12.07 12.77
C LEU A 151 -11.56 -11.89 11.89
N LEU A 152 -12.70 -11.53 12.51
CA LEU A 152 -13.97 -11.37 11.80
C LEU A 152 -13.93 -10.22 10.79
N SER A 153 -13.24 -9.12 11.10
CA SER A 153 -13.06 -7.99 10.18
C SER A 153 -12.23 -8.36 8.94
N MET A 154 -11.41 -9.40 9.03
CA MET A 154 -10.59 -9.91 7.92
C MET A 154 -11.26 -11.08 7.17
N MET A 155 -12.38 -11.61 7.66
CA MET A 155 -13.06 -12.75 7.06
C MET A 155 -13.43 -12.56 5.58
N PRO A 156 -13.89 -11.39 5.11
CA PRO A 156 -14.16 -11.20 3.68
C PRO A 156 -12.92 -11.45 2.81
N SER A 157 -11.75 -10.93 3.21
CA SER A 157 -10.49 -11.14 2.50
C SER A 157 -10.04 -12.60 2.56
N VAL A 158 -10.17 -13.25 3.72
CA VAL A 158 -9.82 -14.67 3.90
C VAL A 158 -10.73 -15.58 3.08
N ALA A 159 -12.04 -15.35 3.11
CA ALA A 159 -13.02 -16.11 2.35
C ALA A 159 -12.76 -16.01 0.84
N LEU A 160 -12.41 -14.81 0.35
CA LEU A 160 -12.04 -14.62 -1.05
C LEU A 160 -10.79 -15.43 -1.43
N ILE A 161 -9.75 -15.44 -0.59
CA ILE A 161 -8.51 -16.20 -0.85
C ILE A 161 -8.82 -17.71 -0.91
N ILE A 162 -9.60 -18.23 0.03
CA ILE A 162 -10.01 -19.66 0.04
C ILE A 162 -10.84 -19.98 -1.20
N GLY A 163 -11.84 -19.15 -1.52
CA GLY A 163 -12.69 -19.32 -2.70
C GLY A 163 -11.89 -19.29 -4.00
N ALA A 164 -10.95 -18.35 -4.14
CA ALA A 164 -10.09 -18.25 -5.31
C ALA A 164 -9.14 -19.46 -5.44
N ALA A 165 -8.63 -19.98 -4.32
CA ALA A 165 -7.80 -21.19 -4.33
C ALA A 165 -8.58 -22.42 -4.80
N VAL A 166 -9.83 -22.61 -4.34
CA VAL A 166 -10.72 -23.68 -4.79
C VAL A 166 -11.11 -23.50 -6.26
N PHE A 167 -11.46 -22.28 -6.67
CA PHE A 167 -11.79 -22.00 -8.07
C PHE A 167 -10.62 -22.30 -9.01
N SER A 168 -9.40 -21.94 -8.61
CA SER A 168 -8.23 -22.14 -9.45
C SER A 168 -7.77 -23.59 -9.52
N SER A 169 -8.06 -24.39 -8.50
CA SER A 169 -7.85 -25.85 -8.58
C SER A 169 -8.79 -26.48 -9.62
N ALA A 170 -10.05 -26.03 -9.70
CA ALA A 170 -10.98 -26.44 -10.74
C ALA A 170 -10.51 -26.03 -12.14
N LEU A 171 -10.04 -24.79 -12.33
CA LEU A 171 -9.45 -24.33 -13.60
C LEU A 171 -8.23 -25.16 -14.03
N LYS A 172 -7.43 -25.62 -13.06
CA LYS A 172 -6.30 -26.52 -13.32
C LYS A 172 -6.79 -27.90 -13.76
N ALA A 173 -7.82 -28.45 -13.11
CA ALA A 173 -8.39 -29.75 -13.46
C ALA A 173 -9.06 -29.76 -14.85
N THR A 174 -9.67 -28.65 -15.27
CA THR A 174 -10.34 -28.55 -16.59
C THR A 174 -9.39 -28.28 -17.76
N GLY A 175 -8.09 -28.09 -17.51
CA GLY A 175 -7.10 -27.87 -18.56
C GLY A 175 -7.08 -26.46 -19.16
N VAL A 176 -7.79 -25.50 -18.56
CA VAL A 176 -7.84 -24.10 -19.05
C VAL A 176 -6.44 -23.48 -19.11
N PHE A 177 -5.57 -23.77 -18.13
CA PHE A 177 -4.19 -23.27 -18.17
C PHE A 177 -3.33 -23.92 -19.27
N GLN A 178 -3.61 -25.18 -19.63
CA GLN A 178 -2.95 -25.83 -20.76
C GLN A 178 -3.35 -25.19 -22.09
N MET A 179 -4.62 -24.82 -22.25
CA MET A 179 -5.09 -24.06 -23.42
C MET A 179 -4.31 -22.75 -23.58
N PHE A 180 -4.11 -22.00 -22.50
CA PHE A 180 -3.33 -20.76 -22.55
C PHE A 180 -1.86 -21.01 -22.89
N LEU A 181 -1.26 -22.08 -22.36
CA LEU A 181 0.09 -22.49 -22.72
C LEU A 181 0.23 -22.80 -24.20
N ASP A 182 -0.68 -23.60 -24.75
CA ASP A 182 -0.67 -24.00 -26.14
C ASP A 182 -0.82 -22.79 -27.06
N ALA A 183 -1.68 -21.83 -26.67
CA ALA A 183 -1.79 -20.54 -27.35
C ALA A 183 -0.47 -19.76 -27.32
N ILE A 184 0.18 -19.63 -26.16
CA ILE A 184 1.49 -18.97 -26.06
C ILE A 184 2.51 -19.68 -26.94
N GLN A 185 2.59 -21.01 -26.91
CA GLN A 185 3.53 -21.78 -27.73
C GLN A 185 3.28 -21.61 -29.23
N LYS A 186 2.01 -21.50 -29.63
CA LYS A 186 1.61 -21.32 -31.03
C LYS A 186 1.93 -19.92 -31.56
N TYR A 187 1.74 -18.87 -30.76
CA TYR A 187 1.84 -17.49 -31.22
C TYR A 187 3.13 -16.77 -30.82
N ALA A 188 3.82 -17.21 -29.75
CA ALA A 188 5.10 -16.65 -29.39
C ALA A 188 6.19 -17.22 -30.31
N THR A 189 6.77 -16.37 -31.14
CA THR A 189 7.84 -16.73 -32.10
C THR A 189 9.23 -16.30 -31.64
N GLY A 190 9.33 -15.44 -30.61
CA GLY A 190 10.58 -14.96 -30.03
C GLY A 190 10.48 -14.53 -28.56
N ARG A 191 11.61 -14.07 -28.00
CA ARG A 191 11.73 -13.65 -26.58
C ARG A 191 10.72 -12.55 -26.20
N LYS A 192 10.63 -11.48 -27.00
CA LYS A 192 9.72 -10.35 -26.73
C LYS A 192 8.24 -10.74 -26.84
N SER A 193 7.88 -11.57 -27.83
CA SER A 193 6.51 -12.06 -27.95
C SER A 193 6.15 -12.98 -26.78
N LEU A 194 7.05 -13.88 -26.36
CA LEU A 194 6.82 -14.73 -25.20
C LEU A 194 6.56 -13.90 -23.94
N LEU A 195 7.42 -12.91 -23.69
CA LEU A 195 7.26 -12.00 -22.55
C LEU A 195 5.94 -11.23 -22.62
N GLY A 196 5.60 -10.68 -23.78
CA GLY A 196 4.35 -9.93 -23.97
C GLY A 196 3.10 -10.79 -23.77
N PHE A 197 3.06 -11.99 -24.36
CA PHE A 197 1.94 -12.92 -24.16
C PHE A 197 1.86 -13.42 -22.71
N SER A 198 2.99 -13.70 -22.07
CA SER A 198 3.05 -14.11 -20.65
C SER A 198 2.53 -13.00 -19.72
N TYR A 199 2.92 -11.76 -20.00
CA TYR A 199 2.49 -10.57 -19.28
C TYR A 199 0.98 -10.36 -19.41
N LEU A 200 0.43 -10.40 -20.63
CA LEU A 200 -1.00 -10.24 -20.88
C LEU A 200 -1.80 -11.38 -20.25
N LEU A 201 -1.33 -12.62 -20.40
CA LEU A 201 -1.96 -13.79 -19.80
C LEU A 201 -2.07 -13.64 -18.29
N HIS A 202 -0.95 -13.34 -17.62
CA HIS A 202 -0.96 -13.25 -16.16
C HIS A 202 -1.80 -12.07 -15.68
N LEU A 203 -1.73 -10.91 -16.34
CA LEU A 203 -2.56 -9.75 -16.00
C LEU A 203 -4.06 -10.07 -16.10
N ILE A 204 -4.48 -10.76 -17.15
CA ILE A 204 -5.86 -11.20 -17.34
C ILE A 204 -6.26 -12.20 -16.25
N LEU A 205 -5.45 -13.24 -16.03
CA LEU A 205 -5.73 -14.26 -15.00
C LEU A 205 -5.79 -13.66 -13.59
N ALA A 206 -4.87 -12.77 -13.23
CA ALA A 206 -4.85 -12.08 -11.95
C ALA A 206 -6.09 -11.21 -11.78
N SER A 207 -6.53 -10.53 -12.84
CA SER A 207 -7.78 -9.75 -12.85
C SER A 207 -9.01 -10.64 -12.64
N PHE A 208 -9.11 -11.77 -13.33
CA PHE A 208 -10.27 -12.66 -13.24
C PHE A 208 -10.35 -13.40 -11.90
N THR A 209 -9.21 -13.90 -11.40
CA THR A 209 -9.17 -14.64 -10.12
C THR A 209 -9.26 -13.71 -8.91
N GLY A 210 -8.84 -12.45 -9.03
CA GLY A 210 -8.80 -11.49 -7.94
C GLY A 210 -7.76 -11.79 -6.85
N VAL A 211 -7.01 -12.89 -6.96
CA VAL A 211 -6.05 -13.33 -5.94
C VAL A 211 -4.76 -13.79 -6.61
N TYR A 212 -3.77 -12.91 -6.63
CA TYR A 212 -2.50 -13.12 -7.32
C TYR A 212 -1.67 -14.29 -6.76
N LEU A 213 -1.81 -14.60 -5.46
CA LEU A 213 -1.14 -15.74 -4.83
C LEU A 213 -1.48 -17.06 -5.55
N VAL A 214 -2.72 -17.15 -6.01
CA VAL A 214 -3.22 -18.34 -6.68
C VAL A 214 -2.69 -18.40 -8.11
N THR A 215 -2.67 -17.29 -8.84
CA THR A 215 -2.12 -17.25 -10.21
C THR A 215 -0.61 -17.48 -10.22
N PHE A 216 0.14 -17.03 -9.22
CA PHE A 216 1.58 -17.28 -9.10
C PHE A 216 1.88 -18.78 -9.02
N SER A 217 1.11 -19.50 -8.20
CA SER A 217 1.28 -20.95 -7.98
C SER A 217 1.05 -21.77 -9.25
N ILE A 218 0.34 -21.20 -10.23
CA ILE A 218 -0.03 -21.87 -11.47
C ILE A 218 0.85 -21.40 -12.62
N VAL A 219 0.89 -20.09 -12.87
CA VAL A 219 1.58 -19.48 -14.02
C VAL A 219 3.10 -19.59 -13.90
N GLY A 220 3.66 -19.49 -12.69
CA GLY A 220 5.10 -19.61 -12.47
C GLY A 220 5.68 -20.95 -12.94
N PRO A 221 5.19 -22.10 -12.44
CA PRO A 221 5.65 -23.42 -12.88
C PRO A 221 5.38 -23.69 -14.37
N ILE A 222 4.26 -23.17 -14.88
CA ILE A 222 3.81 -23.35 -16.26
C ILE A 222 4.69 -22.61 -17.27
N LEU A 223 5.03 -21.35 -17.00
CA LEU A 223 5.83 -20.53 -17.91
C LEU A 223 7.33 -20.70 -17.71
N GLY A 224 7.78 -21.20 -16.55
CA GLY A 224 9.20 -21.41 -16.26
C GLY A 224 9.96 -22.16 -17.37
N PRO A 225 9.51 -23.36 -17.80
CA PRO A 225 10.15 -24.09 -18.89
C PRO A 225 10.16 -23.35 -20.24
N MET A 226 9.14 -22.53 -20.50
CA MET A 226 9.09 -21.68 -21.70
C MET A 226 10.14 -20.57 -21.65
N PHE A 227 10.31 -19.92 -20.50
CA PHE A 227 11.38 -18.94 -20.32
C PHE A 227 12.75 -19.59 -20.51
N ASP A 228 12.95 -20.80 -19.98
CA ASP A 228 14.21 -21.55 -20.19
C ASP A 228 14.46 -21.88 -21.67
N LYS A 229 13.41 -22.28 -22.41
CA LYS A 229 13.48 -22.59 -23.86
C LYS A 229 13.85 -21.38 -24.71
N TYR A 230 13.44 -20.19 -24.31
CA TYR A 230 13.71 -18.94 -25.01
C TYR A 230 14.96 -18.21 -24.49
N ASP A 231 15.76 -18.87 -23.64
CA ASP A 231 16.97 -18.30 -23.05
C ASP A 231 16.69 -16.99 -22.28
N LEU A 232 15.65 -17.00 -21.44
CA LEU A 232 15.29 -15.91 -20.54
C LEU A 232 15.55 -16.32 -19.08
N ASP A 233 16.11 -15.42 -18.28
CA ASP A 233 16.27 -15.63 -16.84
C ASP A 233 14.89 -15.68 -16.14
N ARG A 234 14.73 -16.61 -15.19
CA ARG A 234 13.51 -16.76 -14.37
C ARG A 234 13.23 -15.56 -13.47
N LYS A 235 14.23 -14.70 -13.20
CA LYS A 235 14.04 -13.40 -12.55
C LYS A 235 13.09 -12.51 -13.33
N ASN A 236 13.11 -12.57 -14.67
CA ASN A 236 12.17 -11.81 -15.49
C ASN A 236 10.73 -12.29 -15.27
N LEU A 237 10.53 -13.61 -15.16
CA LEU A 237 9.22 -14.20 -14.87
C LEU A 237 8.73 -13.80 -13.48
N SER A 238 9.57 -13.95 -12.45
CA SER A 238 9.23 -13.56 -11.07
C SER A 238 8.87 -12.07 -11.00
N ARG A 239 9.68 -11.20 -11.61
CA ARG A 239 9.41 -9.76 -11.66
C ARG A 239 8.11 -9.45 -12.40
N MET A 240 7.86 -10.09 -13.54
CA MET A 240 6.62 -9.92 -14.30
C MET A 240 5.39 -10.31 -13.46
N LEU A 241 5.47 -11.42 -12.72
CA LEU A 241 4.40 -11.87 -11.82
C LEU A 241 4.15 -10.83 -10.72
N GLU A 242 5.18 -10.27 -10.10
CA GLU A 242 5.03 -9.20 -9.09
C GLU A 242 4.37 -7.93 -9.68
N ASP A 243 4.82 -7.50 -10.86
CA ASP A 243 4.30 -6.30 -11.53
C ASP A 243 2.83 -6.45 -11.93
N THR A 244 2.44 -7.62 -12.46
CA THR A 244 1.07 -7.89 -12.97
C THR A 244 0.13 -8.54 -11.95
N GLY A 245 0.64 -8.96 -10.79
CA GLY A 245 -0.10 -9.56 -9.70
C GLY A 245 -0.14 -8.66 -8.47
N THR A 246 0.93 -8.66 -7.68
CA THR A 246 1.02 -7.96 -6.39
C THR A 246 0.80 -6.46 -6.54
N ALA A 247 1.54 -5.81 -7.44
CA ALA A 247 1.45 -4.36 -7.65
C ALA A 247 0.09 -3.98 -8.26
N PHE A 248 -0.39 -4.74 -9.26
CA PHE A 248 -1.63 -4.44 -9.97
C PHE A 248 -2.91 -4.74 -9.16
N SER A 249 -2.87 -5.71 -8.24
CA SER A 249 -4.05 -6.20 -7.52
C SER A 249 -4.93 -5.12 -6.88
N PRO A 250 -4.43 -4.02 -6.27
CA PRO A 250 -5.25 -2.95 -5.72
C PRO A 250 -6.15 -2.21 -6.73
N ILE A 251 -5.88 -2.32 -8.03
CA ILE A 251 -6.71 -1.72 -9.09
C ILE A 251 -7.97 -2.54 -9.32
N VAL A 252 -7.88 -3.86 -9.17
CA VAL A 252 -8.96 -4.81 -9.44
C VAL A 252 -9.98 -4.77 -8.29
N PRO A 253 -11.21 -4.26 -8.47
CA PRO A 253 -12.11 -3.94 -7.35
C PRO A 253 -12.51 -5.14 -6.49
N TRP A 254 -12.58 -6.32 -7.09
CA TRP A 254 -12.93 -7.59 -6.42
C TRP A 254 -11.70 -8.38 -5.97
N SER A 255 -10.50 -7.79 -5.95
CA SER A 255 -9.31 -8.47 -5.48
C SER A 255 -9.21 -8.52 -3.96
N ASN A 256 -8.41 -9.45 -3.43
CA ASN A 256 -8.22 -9.57 -1.98
C ASN A 256 -7.56 -8.31 -1.37
N ILE A 257 -6.64 -7.65 -2.10
CA ILE A 257 -6.03 -6.41 -1.63
C ILE A 257 -7.03 -5.26 -1.68
N SER A 258 -7.83 -5.15 -2.74
CA SER A 258 -8.87 -4.12 -2.86
C SER A 258 -9.93 -4.22 -1.77
N ILE A 259 -10.40 -5.43 -1.47
CA ILE A 259 -11.36 -5.68 -0.39
C ILE A 259 -10.73 -5.32 0.96
N PHE A 260 -9.45 -5.66 1.17
CA PHE A 260 -8.72 -5.27 2.37
C PHE A 260 -8.59 -3.74 2.49
N ILE A 261 -8.23 -3.04 1.41
CA ILE A 261 -8.16 -1.57 1.38
C ILE A 261 -9.50 -0.95 1.71
N LEU A 262 -10.58 -1.44 1.10
CA LEU A 262 -11.93 -0.97 1.38
C LEU A 262 -12.28 -1.17 2.86
N GLY A 263 -11.98 -2.35 3.42
CA GLY A 263 -12.26 -2.65 4.83
C GLY A 263 -11.41 -1.87 5.83
N THR A 264 -10.19 -1.49 5.47
CA THR A 264 -9.26 -0.80 6.38
C THR A 264 -9.27 0.72 6.26
N LEU A 265 -9.40 1.24 5.04
CA LEU A 265 -9.31 2.67 4.75
C LEU A 265 -10.68 3.27 4.38
N GLY A 266 -11.70 2.45 4.11
CA GLY A 266 -13.02 2.93 3.70
C GLY A 266 -13.04 3.56 2.30
N VAL A 267 -11.95 3.42 1.53
CA VAL A 267 -11.83 3.97 0.18
C VAL A 267 -11.96 2.88 -0.87
N SER A 268 -12.61 3.22 -1.99
CA SER A 268 -12.70 2.32 -3.14
C SER A 268 -11.34 2.15 -3.82
N SER A 269 -11.14 1.03 -4.53
CA SER A 269 -9.94 0.76 -5.33
C SER A 269 -9.57 1.91 -6.25
N PHE A 270 -10.52 2.45 -7.02
CA PHE A 270 -10.25 3.53 -7.97
C PHE A 270 -9.80 4.84 -7.30
N GLN A 271 -10.25 5.10 -6.07
CA GLN A 271 -9.76 6.24 -5.29
C GLN A 271 -8.36 5.97 -4.75
N TYR A 272 -8.14 4.77 -4.20
CA TYR A 272 -6.85 4.36 -3.66
C TYR A 272 -5.73 4.43 -4.70
N VAL A 273 -6.01 3.99 -5.93
CA VAL A 273 -5.03 3.92 -7.03
C VAL A 273 -4.40 5.27 -7.35
N LEU A 274 -5.13 6.38 -7.16
CA LEU A 274 -4.59 7.73 -7.37
C LEU A 274 -3.47 8.09 -6.37
N TYR A 275 -3.52 7.51 -5.17
CA TYR A 275 -2.53 7.73 -4.11
C TYR A 275 -1.42 6.68 -4.10
N ALA A 276 -1.57 5.61 -4.89
CA ALA A 276 -0.61 4.51 -4.97
C ALA A 276 -0.09 4.30 -6.41
N PRO A 277 0.78 5.20 -6.93
CA PRO A 277 1.30 5.12 -8.29
C PRO A 277 1.95 3.78 -8.64
N ILE A 278 2.55 3.12 -7.66
CA ILE A 278 3.16 1.80 -7.80
C ILE A 278 2.20 0.76 -8.42
N THR A 279 0.89 0.93 -8.23
CA THR A 279 -0.12 -0.04 -8.66
C THR A 279 -0.26 -0.14 -10.18
N TYR A 280 -0.21 1.01 -10.87
CA TYR A 280 -0.28 1.07 -12.34
C TYR A 280 1.09 1.25 -12.97
N LEU A 281 2.04 1.91 -12.29
CA LEU A 281 3.39 2.11 -12.82
C LEU A 281 4.14 0.78 -12.98
N GLY A 282 3.96 -0.20 -12.08
CA GLY A 282 4.59 -1.52 -12.23
C GLY A 282 4.22 -2.19 -13.56
N VAL A 283 2.92 -2.17 -13.89
CA VAL A 283 2.36 -2.69 -15.15
C VAL A 283 2.88 -1.92 -16.37
N VAL A 284 2.90 -0.58 -16.30
CA VAL A 284 3.43 0.28 -17.39
C VAL A 284 4.92 0.03 -17.61
N PHE A 285 5.72 0.02 -16.56
CA PHE A 285 7.16 -0.23 -16.68
C PHE A 285 7.45 -1.64 -17.15
N ALA A 286 6.72 -2.65 -16.68
CA ALA A 286 6.83 -4.01 -17.20
C ALA A 286 6.64 -4.06 -18.73
N ALA A 287 5.61 -3.39 -19.27
CA ALA A 287 5.42 -3.29 -20.71
C ALA A 287 6.58 -2.59 -21.43
N ILE A 288 7.09 -1.48 -20.87
CA ILE A 288 8.25 -0.76 -21.41
C ILE A 288 9.50 -1.66 -21.47
N TYR A 289 9.77 -2.42 -20.40
CA TYR A 289 10.93 -3.31 -20.35
C TYR A 289 10.82 -4.47 -21.35
N ILE A 290 9.62 -4.99 -21.56
CA ILE A 290 9.37 -6.03 -22.58
C ILE A 290 9.64 -5.48 -24.00
N ILE A 291 9.17 -4.27 -24.29
CA ILE A 291 9.35 -3.63 -25.61
C ILE A 291 10.82 -3.27 -25.86
N THR A 292 11.46 -2.64 -24.88
CA THR A 292 12.84 -2.13 -25.01
C THR A 292 13.89 -3.22 -24.86
N GLY A 293 13.61 -4.26 -24.06
CA GLY A 293 14.61 -5.23 -23.61
C GLY A 293 15.51 -4.71 -22.49
N PHE A 294 15.25 -3.51 -21.96
CA PHE A 294 15.96 -2.95 -20.82
C PHE A 294 15.50 -3.64 -19.54
N GLY A 295 16.43 -4.06 -18.68
CA GLY A 295 16.12 -4.78 -17.44
C GLY A 295 15.56 -6.19 -17.65
N ILE A 296 15.63 -6.74 -18.87
CA ILE A 296 15.33 -8.14 -19.18
C ILE A 296 16.64 -8.87 -19.43
N PHE A 297 16.84 -10.00 -18.76
CA PHE A 297 18.09 -10.74 -18.78
C PHE A 297 17.95 -12.10 -19.46
N ASN A 298 18.96 -12.51 -20.25
CA ASN A 298 19.08 -13.90 -20.69
C ASN A 298 19.61 -14.79 -19.55
N ARG A 299 19.69 -16.11 -19.75
CA ARG A 299 20.14 -17.03 -18.68
C ARG A 299 21.61 -16.85 -18.28
N LYS A 300 22.40 -16.17 -19.12
CA LYS A 300 23.80 -15.82 -18.83
C LYS A 300 23.93 -14.53 -18.01
N GLY A 301 22.82 -13.86 -17.71
CA GLY A 301 22.81 -12.59 -16.98
C GLY A 301 23.12 -11.38 -17.85
N GLU A 302 23.11 -11.51 -19.17
CA GLU A 302 23.28 -10.41 -20.10
C GLU A 302 21.92 -9.77 -20.39
N MET A 303 21.88 -8.44 -20.44
CA MET A 303 20.65 -7.70 -20.72
C MET A 303 20.33 -7.77 -22.22
N LEU A 304 19.08 -8.09 -22.59
CA LEU A 304 18.67 -8.28 -23.99
C LEU A 304 18.96 -7.08 -24.89
N ILE A 305 18.91 -5.85 -24.35
CA ILE A 305 19.23 -4.63 -25.11
C ILE A 305 20.72 -4.52 -25.48
N LYS A 306 21.61 -5.19 -24.74
CA LYS A 306 23.06 -5.21 -24.96
C LYS A 306 23.53 -6.41 -25.76
N GLU A 307 22.62 -7.36 -26.01
CA GLU A 307 22.92 -8.57 -26.75
C GLU A 307 23.11 -8.21 -28.24
N LYS A 308 24.31 -8.47 -28.77
CA LYS A 308 24.56 -8.30 -30.20
C LYS A 308 23.73 -9.35 -30.95
N LYS A 309 22.89 -8.90 -31.88
CA LYS A 309 22.14 -9.76 -32.80
C LYS A 309 23.07 -10.55 -33.71
#